data_AF-A0A3P7LS90-F1
#
_entry.id   AF-A0A3P7LS90-F1
#
_cell.length_a   1.000
_cell.length_b   1.000
_cell.length_c   1.000
_cell.angle_alpha   90.00
_cell.angle_beta   90.00
_cell.angle_gamma   90.00
#
_symmetry.space_group_name_H-M   'P 1'
#
loop_
_entity.id
_entity.type
_entity.pdbx_description
1 polymer ?
#
loop_
_entity_poly.entity_id
_entity_poly.type
_entity_poly.pdbx_seq_one_letter_code
_entity_poly.pdbx_strand_id
1 'polypeptide(L)'
;MTKRQERTLTVADFLPDEIYRTRLDSDLFVRRLLEEREADYCAWKTLKVFIGSWNVNGRQDSSIALDEWMDFTQGDQSQSDQPPADIYVFG
;
A
#
# COMPACT_ATOMS: atom_id res chain seq x y z
N MET A 1 28.11 -13.38 27.51
CA MET A 1 26.72 -12.88 27.34
C MET A 1 26.78 -11.59 26.55
N THR A 2 26.66 -11.66 25.22
CA THR A 2 26.66 -10.50 24.33
C THR A 2 25.23 -10.02 24.13
N LYS A 3 24.91 -8.83 24.65
CA LYS A 3 23.61 -8.17 24.45
C LYS A 3 23.40 -7.92 22.95
N ARG A 4 22.38 -8.55 22.38
CA ARG A 4 21.88 -8.26 21.03
C ARG A 4 21.27 -6.86 21.07
N GLN A 5 22.00 -5.90 20.53
CA GLN A 5 21.53 -4.52 20.42
C GLN A 5 20.47 -4.48 19.32
N GLU A 6 19.22 -4.28 19.70
CA GLU A 6 18.10 -4.09 18.77
C GLU A 6 18.35 -2.79 18.01
N ARG A 7 18.75 -2.91 16.74
CA ARG A 7 18.87 -1.78 15.83
C ARG A 7 17.46 -1.37 15.40
N THR A 8 17.04 -0.17 15.80
CA THR A 8 15.84 0.48 15.28
C THR A 8 16.09 0.82 13.81
N LEU A 9 15.46 0.08 12.90
CA LEU A 9 15.52 0.37 11.46
C LEU A 9 14.74 1.66 11.19
N THR A 10 15.41 2.61 10.57
CA THR A 10 14.84 3.90 10.18
C THR A 10 14.33 3.83 8.74
N VAL A 11 13.48 4.77 8.33
CA VAL A 11 12.98 4.86 6.94
C VAL A 11 14.12 4.92 5.92
N ALA A 12 15.28 5.46 6.30
CA ALA A 12 16.48 5.49 5.47
C ALA A 12 17.05 4.08 5.19
N ASP A 13 16.90 3.12 6.10
CA ASP A 13 17.34 1.73 5.90
C ASP A 13 16.45 0.97 4.89
N PHE A 14 15.24 1.48 4.62
CA PHE A 14 14.31 0.94 3.62
C PHE A 14 14.42 1.63 2.26
N LEU A 15 15.10 2.78 2.19
CA LEU A 15 15.32 3.47 0.94
C LEU A 15 16.57 2.86 0.27
N PRO A 16 16.48 2.31 -0.95
CA PRO A 16 17.64 1.77 -1.63
C PRO A 16 18.73 2.82 -1.71
N ASP A 17 19.94 2.43 -1.30
CA ASP A 17 21.14 3.26 -1.23
C ASP A 17 21.28 4.16 -2.48
N GLU A 18 21.75 5.41 -2.36
CA GLU A 18 21.88 6.31 -3.52
C GLU A 18 22.69 5.66 -4.64
N ILE A 19 23.71 4.87 -4.26
CA ILE A 19 24.53 4.06 -5.16
C ILE A 19 23.70 2.98 -5.89
N TYR A 20 22.71 2.37 -5.21
CA TYR A 20 21.80 1.40 -5.81
C TYR A 20 20.90 2.05 -6.86
N ARG A 21 20.39 3.25 -6.57
CA ARG A 21 19.58 4.05 -7.52
C ARG A 21 20.40 4.48 -8.74
N THR A 22 21.62 4.98 -8.54
CA THR A 22 22.50 5.38 -9.65
C THR A 22 22.90 4.19 -10.53
N ARG A 23 23.10 3.00 -9.95
CA ARG A 23 23.39 1.77 -10.72
C ARG A 23 22.20 1.29 -11.55
N LEU A 24 21.00 1.37 -10.99
CA LEU A 24 19.75 1.05 -11.70
C LEU A 24 19.49 1.98 -12.90
N ASP A 25 19.86 3.25 -12.80
CA ASP A 25 19.72 4.21 -13.91
C ASP A 25 20.80 4.08 -14.99
N SER A 26 21.99 3.56 -14.63
CA SER A 26 23.16 3.56 -15.53
C SER A 26 23.30 2.35 -16.45
N ASP A 27 22.66 1.21 -16.17
CA ASP A 27 22.84 -0.01 -16.96
C ASP A 27 21.53 -0.79 -17.13
N LEU A 28 20.95 -0.68 -18.34
CA LEU A 28 19.73 -1.39 -18.74
C LEU A 28 19.85 -2.90 -18.57
N PHE A 29 21.07 -3.45 -18.67
CA PHE A 29 21.32 -4.88 -18.47
C PHE A 29 21.14 -5.27 -17.00
N VAL A 30 21.70 -4.48 -16.07
CA VAL A 30 21.57 -4.73 -14.62
C VAL A 30 20.11 -4.60 -14.19
N ARG A 31 19.40 -3.58 -14.69
CA ARG A 31 17.98 -3.40 -14.41
C ARG A 31 17.15 -4.60 -14.89
N ARG A 32 17.37 -5.08 -16.11
CA ARG A 32 16.68 -6.25 -16.65
C ARG A 32 16.97 -7.50 -15.82
N LEU A 33 18.22 -7.72 -15.42
CA LEU A 33 18.60 -8.86 -14.59
C LEU A 33 17.96 -8.81 -13.19
N LEU A 34 17.79 -7.61 -12.63
CA LEU A 34 17.08 -7.42 -11.37
C LEU A 34 15.58 -7.70 -11.55
N GLU A 35 14.94 -7.14 -12.59
CA GLU A 35 13.53 -7.41 -12.93
C GLU A 35 13.27 -8.92 -13.11
N GLU A 36 14.16 -9.65 -13.79
CA GLU A 36 14.06 -11.12 -13.97
C GLU A 36 14.18 -11.90 -12.65
N ARG A 37 14.77 -11.30 -11.61
CA ARG A 37 15.00 -11.92 -10.29
C ARG A 37 14.13 -11.31 -9.19
N GLU A 38 13.05 -10.62 -9.55
CA GLU A 38 12.16 -9.95 -8.59
C GLU A 38 11.70 -10.87 -7.44
N ALA A 39 11.41 -12.14 -7.74
CA ALA A 39 10.99 -13.12 -6.75
C ALA A 39 12.03 -13.42 -5.65
N ASP A 40 13.33 -13.13 -5.88
CA ASP A 40 14.40 -13.36 -4.91
C ASP A 40 14.44 -12.30 -3.80
N TYR A 41 13.88 -11.11 -4.06
CA TYR A 41 13.99 -9.95 -3.16
C TYR A 41 12.67 -9.20 -2.89
N CYS A 42 11.62 -9.46 -3.65
CA CYS A 42 10.28 -8.94 -3.40
C CYS A 42 9.41 -9.98 -2.69
N ALA A 43 8.54 -9.49 -1.80
CA ALA A 43 7.47 -10.27 -1.21
C ALA A 43 6.13 -9.79 -1.74
N TRP A 44 5.25 -10.75 -2.07
CA TRP A 44 3.90 -10.46 -2.51
C TRP A 44 2.98 -10.31 -1.31
N LYS A 45 2.21 -9.21 -1.29
CA LYS A 45 1.15 -8.97 -0.30
C LYS A 45 -0.14 -8.66 -1.03
N THR A 46 -1.23 -9.30 -0.61
CA THR A 46 -2.58 -8.95 -1.06
C THR A 46 -3.07 -7.74 -0.28
N LEU A 47 -3.64 -6.77 -0.99
CA LEU A 47 -4.27 -5.58 -0.42
C LEU A 47 -5.77 -5.58 -0.72
N LYS A 48 -6.56 -5.10 0.23
CA LYS A 48 -7.98 -4.80 0.06
C LYS A 48 -8.12 -3.35 -0.38
N VAL A 49 -8.78 -3.11 -1.51
CA VAL A 49 -8.98 -1.75 -2.04
C VAL A 49 -10.48 -1.48 -2.15
N PHE A 50 -10.95 -0.42 -1.48
CA PHE A 50 -12.30 0.10 -1.64
C PHE A 50 -12.30 1.21 -2.68
N ILE A 51 -13.22 1.12 -3.65
CA ILE A 51 -13.36 2.12 -4.72
C ILE A 51 -14.81 2.59 -4.73
N GLY A 52 -15.01 3.88 -4.43
CA GLY A 52 -16.31 4.52 -4.44
C GLY A 52 -16.33 5.69 -5.43
N SER A 53 -17.46 5.89 -6.10
CA SER A 53 -17.70 7.13 -6.84
C SER A 53 -19.07 7.69 -6.52
N TRP A 54 -19.15 9.01 -6.38
CA TRP A 54 -20.39 9.68 -6.04
C TRP A 54 -20.59 10.97 -6.83
N ASN A 55 -21.67 11.00 -7.62
CA ASN A 55 -22.19 12.26 -8.13
C ASN A 55 -22.89 13.05 -7.01
N VAL A 56 -22.18 14.05 -6.48
CA VAL A 56 -22.69 14.94 -5.42
C VAL A 56 -23.71 15.98 -5.92
N ASN A 57 -23.97 16.06 -7.23
CA ASN A 57 -24.91 17.00 -7.84
C ASN A 57 -24.72 18.46 -7.39
N GLY A 58 -23.46 18.88 -7.21
CA GLY A 58 -23.11 20.23 -6.75
C GLY A 58 -23.49 20.56 -5.30
N ARG A 59 -23.96 19.60 -4.50
CA ARG A 59 -24.26 19.83 -3.08
C ARG A 59 -22.96 20.02 -2.29
N GLN A 60 -22.98 20.97 -1.36
CA GLN A 60 -21.88 21.28 -0.44
C GLN A 60 -22.30 21.06 1.01
N ASP A 61 -23.01 19.96 1.26
CA ASP A 61 -23.51 19.64 2.59
C ASP A 61 -22.42 18.89 3.38
N SER A 62 -21.93 19.50 4.45
CA SER A 62 -20.94 18.90 5.34
C SER A 62 -21.55 17.93 6.36
N SER A 63 -22.88 17.84 6.45
CA SER A 63 -23.59 16.96 7.38
C SER A 63 -23.96 15.59 6.79
N ILE A 64 -23.52 15.32 5.56
CA ILE A 64 -23.73 14.03 4.90
C ILE A 64 -23.00 12.92 5.66
N ALA A 65 -23.77 11.92 6.11
CA ALA A 65 -23.22 10.71 6.73
C ALA A 65 -22.75 9.76 5.63
N LEU A 66 -21.45 9.44 5.63
CA LEU A 66 -20.81 8.56 4.65
C LEU A 66 -20.44 7.19 5.21
N ASP A 67 -20.63 6.97 6.51
CA ASP A 67 -20.15 5.77 7.19
C ASP A 67 -20.72 4.49 6.57
N GLU A 68 -22.02 4.48 6.26
CA GLU A 68 -22.68 3.35 5.58
C GLU A 68 -22.21 3.20 4.12
N TRP A 69 -21.93 4.30 3.43
CA TRP A 69 -21.45 4.27 2.05
C TRP A 69 -20.00 3.77 1.94
N MET A 70 -19.18 4.07 2.94
CA MET A 70 -17.78 3.63 3.03
C MET A 70 -17.65 2.23 3.66
N ASP A 71 -18.75 1.65 4.13
CA ASP A 71 -18.76 0.33 4.72
C ASP A 71 -18.64 -0.76 3.64
N PHE A 72 -17.42 -1.24 3.49
CA PHE A 72 -17.01 -2.32 2.59
C PHE A 72 -17.67 -3.67 2.93
N THR A 73 -18.23 -3.84 4.13
CA THR A 73 -18.69 -5.14 4.64
C THR A 73 -20.17 -5.43 4.36
N GLN A 74 -20.96 -4.45 3.89
CA GLN A 74 -22.43 -4.56 3.79
C GLN A 74 -22.95 -5.56 2.74
N GLY A 75 -22.11 -6.05 1.83
CA GLY A 75 -22.50 -7.03 0.80
C GLY A 75 -22.61 -8.47 1.30
N ASP A 76 -22.05 -8.78 2.47
CA ASP A 76 -22.06 -10.10 3.07
C ASP A 76 -22.44 -9.98 4.56
N GLN A 77 -23.75 -10.02 4.85
CA GLN A 77 -24.31 -9.91 6.21
C GLN A 77 -23.78 -10.97 7.19
N SER A 78 -23.02 -11.97 6.70
CA SER A 78 -22.35 -12.96 7.54
C SER A 78 -21.01 -12.49 8.10
N GLN A 79 -20.51 -11.31 7.69
CA GLN A 79 -19.12 -10.91 7.89
C GLN A 79 -18.97 -9.53 8.56
N SER A 80 -19.59 -9.36 9.73
CA SER A 80 -19.46 -8.16 10.57
C SER A 80 -18.05 -7.90 11.16
N ASP A 81 -17.06 -8.72 10.79
CA ASP A 81 -15.72 -8.77 11.40
C ASP A 81 -14.58 -8.67 10.35
N GLN A 82 -14.91 -8.28 9.12
CA GLN A 82 -13.92 -8.04 8.08
C GLN A 82 -13.05 -6.80 8.42
N PRO A 83 -11.72 -6.89 8.38
CA PRO A 83 -10.86 -5.72 8.62
C PRO A 83 -11.05 -4.69 7.49
N PRO A 84 -10.84 -3.40 7.79
CA PRO A 84 -11.03 -2.30 6.83
C PRO A 84 -10.15 -2.47 5.59
N ALA A 85 -10.48 -1.74 4.53
CA ALA A 85 -9.65 -1.72 3.34
C ALA A 85 -8.26 -1.13 3.65
N ASP A 86 -7.23 -1.64 2.98
CA ASP A 86 -5.87 -1.09 3.04
C ASP A 86 -5.78 0.24 2.30
N ILE A 87 -6.58 0.43 1.24
CA ILE A 87 -6.60 1.64 0.40
C ILE A 87 -8.05 2.02 0.06
N TYR A 88 -8.38 3.31 0.17
CA TYR A 88 -9.65 3.90 -0.27
C TYR A 88 -9.41 4.85 -1.46
N VAL A 89 -10.20 4.69 -2.52
CA VAL A 89 -10.15 5.51 -3.73
C VAL A 89 -11.53 6.11 -3.99
N PHE A 90 -11.60 7.42 -4.13
CA PHE A 90 -12.86 8.16 -4.33
C PHE A 90 -12.80 9.05 -5.58
N GLY A 91 -13.90 9.13 -6.32
CA GLY A 91 -14.03 9.90 -7.57
C GLY A 91 -15.39 10.53 -7.80
#